data_AF-A0A1I7BD36-F1
#
_entry.id   AF-A0A1I7BD36-F1
#
_cell.length_a   1.000
_cell.length_b   1.000
_cell.length_c   1.000
_cell.angle_alpha   90.00
_cell.angle_beta   90.00
_cell.angle_gamma   90.00
#
_symmetry.space_group_name_H-M   'P 1'
#
loop_
_entity.id
_entity.type
_entity.pdbx_description
1 polymer ?
#
loop_
_entity_poly.entity_id
_entity_poly.type
_entity_poly.pdbx_seq_one_letter_code
_entity_poly.pdbx_strand_id
1 'polypeptide(L)'
;MWDMYKAIWQVSGGRQIILIVLSLAVAALAAVPLSFQKSIVNELTDGALDATHLFQLGAGMIGVILLSLALKWLVSYRSGVLGEDIVRLLRQRIFDRTVGWVQEAGDATPKGTLSTAVSAESEELGKFTGGAFSDPVVQIGTLVSVIGYIASSQPGLGLIALTVIAPQVVLVLLTQRKVNALVAERVRVLRRATNQMILSGADAEMQSILDDFDTIFETRRRMFIWKLSTKFIISALNATGTVGVLMLGGWLVLNGKTDVGTVVAATIGLGRIQAPTAFLIAFYRQVSATRVKFELLREVLQTPGESARHHGPAA
;
A
#
# COMPACT_ATOMS: atom_id res chain seq x y z
N MET A 1 8.35 0.30 14.63
CA MET A 1 8.51 0.08 13.17
C MET A 1 9.82 -0.64 12.86
N TRP A 2 10.98 -0.10 13.27
CA TRP A 2 12.30 -0.67 12.99
C TRP A 2 12.47 -2.14 13.45
N ASP A 3 11.96 -2.51 14.63
CA ASP A 3 12.06 -3.88 15.14
C ASP A 3 11.39 -4.93 14.24
N MET A 4 10.22 -4.61 13.66
CA MET A 4 9.48 -5.51 12.77
C MET A 4 10.25 -5.75 11.47
N TYR A 5 10.74 -4.67 10.83
CA TYR A 5 11.55 -4.78 9.62
C TYR A 5 12.88 -5.49 9.87
N LYS A 6 13.51 -5.29 11.03
CA LYS A 6 14.74 -6.00 11.42
C LYS A 6 14.49 -7.50 11.62
N ALA A 7 13.40 -7.87 12.27
CA ALA A 7 13.02 -9.28 12.45
C ALA A 7 12.75 -9.97 11.10
N ILE A 8 12.04 -9.29 10.21
CA ILE A 8 11.82 -9.76 8.84
C ILE A 8 13.15 -9.98 8.11
N TRP A 9 14.05 -9.00 8.16
CA TRP A 9 15.34 -9.06 7.48
C TRP A 9 16.25 -10.18 8.00
N GLN A 10 16.28 -10.39 9.32
CA GLN A 10 17.08 -11.45 9.93
C GLN A 10 16.64 -12.86 9.49
N VAL A 11 15.35 -13.06 9.23
CA VAL A 11 14.80 -14.36 8.81
C VAL A 11 14.86 -14.55 7.28
N SER A 12 14.78 -13.48 6.50
CA SER A 12 14.55 -13.56 5.05
C SER A 12 15.54 -12.80 4.15
N GLY A 13 16.58 -12.19 4.71
CA GLY A 13 17.45 -11.22 4.02
C GLY A 13 17.97 -11.66 2.65
N GLY A 14 18.46 -12.90 2.52
CA GLY A 14 18.98 -13.41 1.24
C GLY A 14 17.92 -13.45 0.12
N ARG A 15 16.68 -13.84 0.43
CA ARG A 15 15.56 -13.86 -0.53
C ARG A 15 15.04 -12.45 -0.80
N GLN A 16 15.10 -11.57 0.19
CA GLN A 16 14.71 -10.17 0.02
C GLN A 16 15.66 -9.38 -0.88
N ILE A 17 16.96 -9.65 -0.86
CA ILE A 17 17.90 -9.03 -1.80
C ILE A 17 17.52 -9.35 -3.24
N ILE A 18 17.24 -10.62 -3.55
CA ILE A 18 16.78 -11.05 -4.88
C ILE A 18 15.49 -10.32 -5.27
N LEU A 19 14.53 -10.23 -4.35
CA LEU A 19 13.29 -9.50 -4.56
C LEU A 19 13.53 -8.01 -4.85
N ILE A 20 14.42 -7.36 -4.11
CA ILE A 20 14.77 -5.95 -4.33
C ILE A 20 15.39 -5.76 -5.72
N VAL A 21 16.32 -6.62 -6.12
CA VAL A 21 16.93 -6.55 -7.45
C VAL A 21 15.89 -6.73 -8.56
N LEU A 22 15.00 -7.71 -8.42
CA LEU A 22 13.90 -7.91 -9.38
C LEU A 22 12.93 -6.71 -9.39
N SER A 23 12.62 -6.13 -8.24
CA SER A 23 11.80 -4.92 -8.12
C SER A 23 12.44 -3.72 -8.82
N LEU A 24 13.77 -3.55 -8.71
CA LEU A 24 14.52 -2.52 -9.43
C LEU A 24 14.50 -2.76 -10.94
N ALA A 25 14.59 -4.01 -11.39
CA ALA A 25 14.46 -4.34 -12.81
C ALA A 25 13.06 -4.01 -13.35
N VAL A 26 11.99 -4.31 -12.59
CA VAL A 26 10.61 -3.89 -12.93
C VAL A 26 10.51 -2.37 -13.04
N ALA A 27 11.09 -1.65 -12.08
CA ALA A 27 11.09 -0.19 -12.07
C ALA A 27 11.83 0.41 -13.27
N ALA A 28 12.99 -0.14 -13.63
CA ALA A 28 13.76 0.30 -14.80
C ALA A 28 12.96 0.18 -16.11
N LEU A 29 12.17 -0.88 -16.25
CA LEU A 29 11.32 -1.10 -17.42
C LEU A 29 10.02 -0.27 -17.42
N ALA A 30 9.67 0.39 -16.33
CA ALA A 30 8.35 1.03 -16.20
C ALA A 30 8.10 2.17 -17.19
N ALA A 31 9.14 2.95 -17.51
CA ALA A 31 9.05 4.05 -18.46
C ALA A 31 9.32 3.65 -19.92
N VAL A 32 9.94 2.49 -20.17
CA VAL A 32 10.33 2.08 -21.53
C VAL A 32 9.15 2.03 -22.51
N PRO A 33 7.94 1.53 -22.16
CA PRO A 33 6.83 1.59 -23.10
C PRO A 33 6.40 3.04 -23.46
N LEU A 34 6.68 4.03 -22.60
CA LEU A 34 6.42 5.44 -22.92
C LEU A 34 7.40 5.96 -23.98
N SER A 35 8.64 5.44 -24.02
CA SER A 35 9.60 5.79 -25.07
C SER A 35 9.18 5.23 -26.42
N PHE A 36 8.71 3.99 -26.48
CA PHE A 36 8.12 3.44 -27.70
C PHE A 36 6.90 4.23 -28.15
N GLN A 37 5.98 4.58 -27.23
CA GLN A 37 4.81 5.40 -27.57
C GLN A 37 5.21 6.78 -28.09
N LYS A 38 6.20 7.43 -27.48
CA LYS A 38 6.75 8.70 -27.96
C LYS A 38 7.30 8.55 -29.39
N SER A 39 8.19 7.59 -29.62
CA SER A 39 8.84 7.39 -30.92
C SER A 39 7.83 7.11 -32.02
N ILE A 40 6.88 6.20 -31.77
CA ILE A 40 5.81 5.88 -32.72
C ILE A 40 5.01 7.13 -33.09
N VAL A 41 4.59 7.94 -32.11
CA VAL A 41 3.81 9.15 -32.40
C VAL A 41 4.64 10.20 -33.14
N ASN A 42 5.89 10.41 -32.74
CA ASN A 42 6.78 11.36 -33.42
C ASN A 42 6.97 10.99 -34.89
N GLU A 43 7.41 9.76 -35.16
CA GLU A 43 7.71 9.36 -36.53
C GLU A 43 6.45 9.27 -37.41
N LEU A 44 5.26 9.07 -36.81
CA LEU A 44 3.96 9.14 -37.52
C LEU A 44 3.63 10.59 -37.90
N THR A 45 3.96 11.54 -37.03
CA THR A 45 3.72 12.97 -37.25
C THR A 45 4.69 13.54 -38.28
N ASP A 46 5.94 13.08 -38.26
CA ASP A 46 7.00 13.52 -39.16
C ASP A 46 6.91 12.91 -40.57
N GLY A 47 5.99 11.96 -40.78
CA GLY A 47 5.81 11.26 -42.06
C GLY A 47 6.96 10.33 -42.44
N ALA A 48 7.83 10.00 -41.49
CA ALA A 48 9.05 9.22 -41.70
C ALA A 48 8.85 7.70 -41.51
N LEU A 49 7.66 7.26 -41.11
CA LEU A 49 7.37 5.86 -40.79
C LEU A 49 6.97 5.03 -42.01
N ASP A 50 7.78 4.00 -42.29
CA ASP A 50 7.36 2.85 -43.10
C ASP A 50 6.58 1.83 -42.23
N ALA A 51 5.67 1.08 -42.85
CA ALA A 51 4.88 0.05 -42.20
C ALA A 51 5.77 -1.00 -41.51
N THR A 52 6.88 -1.38 -42.16
CA THR A 52 7.85 -2.34 -41.60
C THR A 52 8.42 -1.87 -40.27
N HIS A 53 8.84 -0.60 -40.21
CA HIS A 53 9.45 0.00 -39.02
C HIS A 53 8.43 0.18 -37.89
N LEU A 54 7.17 0.53 -38.22
CA LEU A 54 6.07 0.56 -37.25
C LEU A 54 5.87 -0.81 -36.57
N PHE A 55 5.86 -1.89 -37.36
CA PHE A 55 5.74 -3.24 -36.80
C PHE A 55 6.95 -3.65 -35.96
N GLN A 56 8.16 -3.19 -36.30
CA GLN A 56 9.36 -3.41 -35.48
C GLN A 56 9.28 -2.70 -34.13
N LEU A 57 8.89 -1.42 -34.11
CA LEU A 57 8.66 -0.67 -32.88
C LEU A 57 7.55 -1.30 -32.03
N GLY A 58 6.46 -1.73 -32.67
CA GLY A 58 5.36 -2.44 -32.01
C GLY A 58 5.80 -3.76 -31.39
N ALA A 59 6.56 -4.58 -32.12
CA ALA A 59 7.11 -5.84 -31.64
C ALA A 59 8.08 -5.63 -30.46
N GLY A 60 8.95 -4.62 -30.55
CA GLY A 60 9.86 -4.23 -29.46
C GLY A 60 9.11 -3.79 -28.21
N MET A 61 8.08 -2.95 -28.38
CA MET A 61 7.22 -2.50 -27.28
C MET A 61 6.50 -3.68 -26.61
N ILE A 62 5.94 -4.61 -27.38
CA ILE A 62 5.31 -5.83 -26.84
C ILE A 62 6.34 -6.67 -26.09
N GLY A 63 7.54 -6.86 -26.64
CA GLY A 63 8.61 -7.61 -25.99
C GLY A 63 8.98 -7.06 -24.61
N VAL A 64 9.13 -5.74 -24.51
CA VAL A 64 9.40 -5.06 -23.23
C VAL A 64 8.22 -5.15 -22.27
N ILE A 65 6.99 -4.99 -22.76
CA ILE A 65 5.78 -5.13 -21.95
C ILE A 65 5.72 -6.55 -21.36
N LEU A 66 5.85 -7.58 -22.20
CA LEU A 66 5.84 -8.98 -21.75
C LEU A 66 6.95 -9.27 -20.73
N LEU A 67 8.16 -8.74 -20.95
CA LEU A 67 9.26 -8.85 -19.98
C LEU A 67 8.89 -8.18 -18.65
N SER A 68 8.33 -6.98 -18.69
CA SER A 68 7.87 -6.28 -17.48
C SER A 68 6.77 -7.06 -16.75
N LEU A 69 5.81 -7.64 -17.46
CA LEU A 69 4.77 -8.49 -16.87
C LEU A 69 5.36 -9.76 -16.26
N ALA A 70 6.30 -10.43 -16.93
CA ALA A 70 6.97 -11.62 -16.43
C ALA A 70 7.77 -11.34 -15.16
N LEU A 71 8.50 -10.22 -15.11
CA LEU A 71 9.23 -9.80 -13.91
C LEU A 71 8.27 -9.44 -12.76
N LYS A 72 7.18 -8.72 -13.03
CA LYS A 72 6.15 -8.44 -12.01
C LYS A 72 5.54 -9.71 -11.46
N TRP A 73 5.21 -10.65 -12.34
CA TRP A 73 4.70 -11.96 -11.95
C TRP A 73 5.70 -12.71 -11.07
N LEU A 74 6.99 -12.72 -11.46
CA LEU A 74 8.05 -13.37 -10.68
C LEU A 74 8.24 -12.72 -9.30
N VAL A 75 8.23 -11.39 -9.21
CA VAL A 75 8.30 -10.64 -7.94
C VAL A 75 7.11 -11.03 -7.06
N SER A 76 5.88 -10.99 -7.59
CA SER A 76 4.67 -11.34 -6.86
C SER A 76 4.69 -12.79 -6.38
N TYR A 77 5.10 -13.73 -7.24
CA TYR A 77 5.20 -15.14 -6.88
C TYR A 77 6.23 -15.37 -5.78
N ARG A 78 7.45 -14.85 -5.93
CA ARG A 78 8.53 -15.01 -4.95
C ARG A 78 8.21 -14.34 -3.62
N SER A 79 7.56 -13.17 -3.66
CA SER A 79 7.05 -12.46 -2.49
C SER A 79 5.96 -13.28 -1.79
N GLY A 80 5.01 -13.85 -2.53
CA GLY A 80 3.96 -14.72 -1.99
C GLY A 80 4.51 -15.96 -1.31
N VAL A 81 5.43 -16.69 -1.96
CA VAL A 81 6.08 -17.88 -1.36
C VAL A 81 6.88 -17.49 -0.11
N LEU A 82 7.59 -16.34 -0.13
CA LEU A 82 8.27 -15.84 1.07
C LEU A 82 7.28 -15.56 2.20
N GLY A 83 6.11 -14.99 1.89
CA GLY A 83 5.08 -14.76 2.88
C GLY A 83 4.60 -16.06 3.53
N GLU A 84 4.31 -17.08 2.72
CA GLU A 84 3.89 -18.41 3.22
C GLU A 84 4.94 -19.10 4.09
N ASP A 85 6.23 -18.97 3.74
CA ASP A 85 7.31 -19.51 4.58
C ASP A 85 7.34 -18.84 5.98
N ILE A 86 7.06 -17.54 6.04
CA ILE A 86 6.94 -16.81 7.31
C ILE A 86 5.68 -17.24 8.07
N VAL A 87 4.54 -17.42 7.39
CA VAL A 87 3.33 -17.99 8.02
C VAL A 87 3.64 -19.36 8.63
N ARG A 88 4.32 -20.23 7.89
CA ARG A 88 4.71 -21.56 8.36
C ARG A 88 5.59 -21.48 9.61
N LEU A 89 6.61 -20.62 9.60
CA LEU A 89 7.50 -20.40 10.75
C LEU A 89 6.76 -19.88 11.98
N LEU A 90 5.85 -18.92 11.78
CA LEU A 90 5.02 -18.38 12.86
C LEU A 90 4.10 -19.46 13.45
N ARG A 91 3.41 -20.22 12.61
CA ARG A 91 2.53 -21.33 13.04
C ARG A 91 3.29 -22.39 13.84
N GLN A 92 4.48 -22.79 13.39
CA GLN A 92 5.34 -23.73 14.12
C GLN A 92 5.73 -23.17 15.49
N ARG A 93 6.17 -21.91 15.55
CA ARG A 93 6.62 -21.30 16.80
C ARG A 93 5.50 -21.12 17.82
N ILE A 94 4.29 -20.79 17.35
CA ILE A 94 3.13 -20.69 18.24
C ILE A 94 2.70 -22.10 18.70
N PHE A 95 2.74 -23.10 17.81
CA PHE A 95 2.43 -24.49 18.18
C PHE A 95 3.37 -25.01 19.27
N ASP A 96 4.69 -24.88 19.10
CA ASP A 96 5.69 -25.35 20.07
C ASP A 96 5.50 -24.69 21.46
N ARG A 97 5.22 -23.39 21.49
CA ARG A 97 4.92 -22.67 22.74
C ARG A 97 3.59 -23.08 23.36
N THR A 98 2.58 -23.35 22.54
CA THR A 98 1.26 -23.79 23.02
C THR A 98 1.34 -25.18 23.64
N VAL A 99 2.07 -26.11 22.99
CA VAL A 99 2.28 -27.47 23.52
C VAL A 99 3.06 -27.41 24.84
N GLY A 100 4.10 -26.56 24.93
CA GLY A 100 4.82 -26.32 26.19
C GLY A 100 3.92 -25.79 27.30
N TRP A 101 3.05 -24.82 27.03
CA TRP A 101 2.11 -24.28 28.01
C TRP A 101 1.03 -25.27 28.45
N VAL A 102 0.52 -26.11 27.54
CA VAL A 102 -0.47 -27.14 27.90
C VAL A 102 0.17 -28.19 28.82
N GLN A 103 1.45 -28.53 28.63
CA GLN A 103 2.18 -29.43 29.52
C GLN A 103 2.49 -28.81 30.90
N GLU A 104 2.74 -27.50 30.97
CA GLU A 104 3.10 -26.82 32.23
C GLU A 104 1.89 -26.33 33.06
N ALA A 105 0.76 -25.96 32.43
CA ALA A 105 -0.27 -25.14 33.08
C ALA A 105 -1.64 -25.81 33.31
N GLY A 106 -1.84 -27.09 32.95
CA GLY A 106 -3.05 -27.86 33.30
C GLY A 106 -4.38 -27.16 33.02
N ASP A 107 -4.90 -27.29 31.79
CA ASP A 107 -6.23 -26.89 31.31
C ASP A 107 -6.65 -25.40 31.42
N ALA A 108 -5.86 -24.52 32.06
CA ALA A 108 -6.15 -23.09 32.21
C ALA A 108 -5.70 -22.21 31.01
N THR A 109 -5.65 -22.74 29.79
CA THR A 109 -5.24 -21.98 28.61
C THR A 109 -6.47 -21.33 27.93
N PRO A 110 -6.48 -20.02 27.62
CA PRO A 110 -7.53 -19.41 26.79
C PRO A 110 -7.44 -19.92 25.34
N LYS A 111 -8.04 -21.10 25.07
CA LYS A 111 -7.98 -21.82 23.79
C LYS A 111 -8.44 -20.96 22.59
N GLY A 112 -9.32 -19.96 22.80
CA GLY A 112 -9.85 -19.06 21.77
C GLY A 112 -8.91 -17.94 21.31
N THR A 113 -8.09 -17.38 22.21
CA THR A 113 -7.14 -16.29 21.89
C THR A 113 -5.94 -16.84 21.10
N LEU A 114 -5.46 -18.03 21.48
CA LEU A 114 -4.36 -18.72 20.81
C LEU A 114 -4.75 -19.19 19.40
N SER A 115 -5.97 -19.75 19.21
CA SER A 115 -6.44 -20.18 17.88
C SER A 115 -6.54 -19.02 16.88
N THR A 116 -7.03 -17.85 17.32
CA THR A 116 -7.15 -16.64 16.49
C THR A 116 -5.78 -16.05 16.12
N ALA A 117 -4.83 -16.05 17.06
CA ALA A 117 -3.45 -15.60 16.83
C ALA A 117 -2.65 -16.55 15.89
N VAL A 118 -2.86 -17.86 16.02
CA VAL A 118 -2.23 -18.90 15.17
C VAL A 118 -2.67 -18.79 13.71
N SER A 119 -3.94 -18.48 13.47
CA SER A 119 -4.51 -18.55 12.12
C SER A 119 -4.55 -17.19 11.41
N ALA A 120 -5.30 -16.22 11.94
CA ALA A 120 -5.58 -14.98 11.22
C ALA A 120 -4.45 -13.94 11.34
N GLU A 121 -3.83 -13.80 12.52
CA GLU A 121 -2.76 -12.81 12.72
C GLU A 121 -1.46 -13.24 12.04
N SER A 122 -1.13 -14.54 12.12
CA SER A 122 0.04 -15.10 11.44
C SER A 122 -0.05 -15.02 9.92
N GLU A 123 -1.23 -15.24 9.34
CA GLU A 123 -1.46 -15.10 7.90
C GLU A 123 -1.30 -13.65 7.42
N GLU A 124 -1.82 -12.69 8.19
CA GLU A 124 -1.72 -11.27 7.84
C GLU A 124 -0.28 -10.74 7.95
N LEU A 125 0.48 -11.18 8.96
CA LEU A 125 1.91 -10.86 9.07
C LEU A 125 2.74 -11.50 7.96
N GLY A 126 2.49 -12.76 7.61
CA GLY A 126 3.20 -13.44 6.53
C GLY A 126 2.95 -12.77 5.18
N LYS A 127 1.68 -12.47 4.85
CA LYS A 127 1.33 -11.74 3.63
C LYS A 127 2.01 -10.36 3.54
N PHE A 128 2.03 -9.61 4.64
CA PHE A 128 2.74 -8.32 4.67
C PHE A 128 4.26 -8.51 4.51
N THR A 129 4.84 -9.51 5.16
CA THR A 129 6.30 -9.76 5.18
C THR A 129 6.84 -10.10 3.80
N GLY A 130 6.09 -10.87 3.01
CA GLY A 130 6.48 -11.21 1.64
C GLY A 130 6.75 -9.98 0.78
N GLY A 131 5.84 -9.00 0.83
CA GLY A 131 5.88 -7.77 0.02
C GLY A 131 6.53 -6.56 0.70
N ALA A 132 6.96 -6.68 1.96
CA ALA A 132 7.31 -5.54 2.82
C ALA A 132 8.38 -4.60 2.24
N PHE A 133 9.30 -5.13 1.42
CA PHE A 133 10.33 -4.36 0.74
C PHE A 133 10.14 -4.31 -0.77
N SER A 134 9.75 -5.41 -1.41
CA SER A 134 9.59 -5.47 -2.86
C SER A 134 8.55 -4.49 -3.37
N ASP A 135 7.42 -4.37 -2.67
CA ASP A 135 6.28 -3.62 -3.18
C ASP A 135 6.56 -2.11 -3.15
N PRO A 136 7.07 -1.53 -2.04
CA PRO A 136 7.51 -0.14 -2.05
C PRO A 136 8.59 0.14 -3.11
N VAL A 137 9.56 -0.76 -3.27
CA VAL A 137 10.63 -0.60 -4.27
C VAL A 137 10.06 -0.58 -5.69
N VAL A 138 9.14 -1.49 -6.02
CA VAL A 138 8.48 -1.48 -7.34
C VAL A 138 7.71 -0.19 -7.55
N GLN A 139 6.91 0.26 -6.59
CA GLN A 139 6.06 1.43 -6.80
C GLN A 139 6.85 2.74 -6.80
N ILE A 140 7.75 2.95 -5.85
CA ILE A 140 8.63 4.14 -5.82
C ILE A 140 9.51 4.13 -7.05
N GLY A 141 10.11 3.00 -7.40
CA GLY A 141 10.93 2.87 -8.60
C GLY A 141 10.14 3.16 -9.88
N THR A 142 8.89 2.71 -9.97
CA THR A 142 7.98 3.03 -11.08
C THR A 142 7.72 4.54 -11.15
N LEU A 143 7.43 5.20 -10.02
CA LEU A 143 7.25 6.66 -9.98
C LEU A 143 8.51 7.40 -10.44
N VAL A 144 9.67 7.03 -9.89
CA VAL A 144 10.96 7.64 -10.24
C VAL A 144 11.28 7.43 -11.72
N SER A 145 11.06 6.23 -12.24
CA SER A 145 11.28 5.88 -13.65
C SER A 145 10.38 6.69 -14.58
N VAL A 146 9.07 6.75 -14.29
CA VAL A 146 8.10 7.49 -15.11
C VAL A 146 8.34 9.00 -15.04
N ILE A 147 8.47 9.57 -13.84
CA ILE A 147 8.74 11.01 -13.67
C ILE A 147 10.09 11.38 -14.29
N GLY A 148 11.13 10.57 -14.05
CA GLY A 148 12.47 10.78 -14.60
C GLY A 148 12.48 10.72 -16.12
N TYR A 149 11.71 9.80 -16.72
CA TYR A 149 11.54 9.76 -18.17
C TYR A 149 10.81 11.01 -18.71
N ILE A 150 9.74 11.46 -18.06
CA ILE A 150 9.04 12.69 -18.48
C ILE A 150 9.97 13.91 -18.34
N ALA A 151 10.69 14.03 -17.23
CA ALA A 151 11.59 15.15 -16.95
C ALA A 151 12.81 15.18 -17.88
N SER A 152 13.37 14.03 -18.22
CA SER A 152 14.47 13.92 -19.20
C SER A 152 13.99 14.17 -20.63
N SER A 153 12.74 13.81 -20.97
CA SER A 153 12.16 14.09 -22.28
C SER A 153 11.84 15.57 -22.46
N GLN A 154 11.21 16.20 -21.46
CA GLN A 154 10.99 17.64 -21.43
C GLN A 154 10.89 18.14 -19.98
N PRO A 155 11.86 18.92 -19.48
CA PRO A 155 11.92 19.34 -18.07
C PRO A 155 10.66 20.07 -17.57
N GLY A 156 10.05 20.90 -18.43
CA GLY A 156 8.81 21.61 -18.09
C GLY A 156 7.64 20.67 -17.80
N LEU A 157 7.50 19.57 -18.55
CA LEU A 157 6.47 18.56 -18.30
C LEU A 157 6.77 17.73 -17.05
N GLY A 158 8.07 17.47 -16.79
CA GLY A 158 8.51 16.81 -15.56
C GLY A 158 8.17 17.61 -14.30
N LEU A 159 8.32 18.95 -14.36
CA LEU A 159 7.94 19.83 -13.25
C LEU A 159 6.43 19.80 -12.98
N ILE A 160 5.59 19.70 -14.01
CA ILE A 160 4.14 19.52 -13.84
C ILE A 160 3.87 18.19 -13.12
N ALA A 161 4.49 17.08 -13.55
CA ALA A 161 4.32 15.80 -12.89
C ALA A 161 4.70 15.86 -11.40
N LEU A 162 5.82 16.50 -11.04
CA LEU A 162 6.22 16.70 -9.66
C LEU A 162 5.24 17.57 -8.86
N THR A 163 4.78 18.67 -9.45
CA THR A 163 3.81 19.60 -8.84
C THR A 163 2.45 18.95 -8.62
N VAL A 164 2.09 17.92 -9.39
CA VAL A 164 0.88 17.14 -9.19
C VAL A 164 1.06 16.12 -8.05
N ILE A 165 2.20 15.42 -8.00
CA ILE A 165 2.42 14.31 -7.06
C ILE A 165 2.75 14.79 -5.64
N ALA A 166 3.63 15.79 -5.51
CA ALA A 166 4.08 16.28 -4.22
C ALA A 166 2.92 16.69 -3.28
N PRO A 167 1.93 17.52 -3.71
CA PRO A 167 0.80 17.86 -2.86
C PRO A 167 -0.13 16.67 -2.59
N GLN A 168 -0.24 15.68 -3.49
CA GLN A 168 -1.04 14.48 -3.23
C GLN A 168 -0.49 13.69 -2.04
N VAL A 169 0.84 13.51 -1.97
CA VAL A 169 1.49 12.81 -0.86
C VAL A 169 1.23 13.55 0.46
N VAL A 170 1.46 14.86 0.48
CA VAL A 170 1.24 15.69 1.69
C VAL A 170 -0.22 15.64 2.13
N LEU A 171 -1.17 15.84 1.20
CA LEU A 171 -2.60 15.82 1.48
C LEU A 171 -3.03 14.49 2.11
N VAL A 172 -2.57 13.38 1.55
CA VAL A 172 -2.94 12.06 2.04
C VAL A 172 -2.37 11.80 3.44
N LEU A 173 -1.11 12.16 3.69
CA LEU A 173 -0.50 12.02 5.02
C LEU A 173 -1.27 12.81 6.08
N LEU A 174 -1.70 14.04 5.75
CA LEU A 174 -2.46 14.89 6.66
C LEU A 174 -3.89 14.35 6.90
N THR A 175 -4.63 14.03 5.84
CA THR A 175 -5.99 13.50 5.96
C THR A 175 -6.00 12.15 6.67
N GLN A 176 -5.03 11.27 6.39
CA GLN A 176 -5.00 9.94 7.00
C GLN A 176 -4.92 10.00 8.53
N ARG A 177 -4.17 10.97 9.08
CA ARG A 177 -4.10 11.19 10.54
C ARG A 177 -5.47 11.55 11.12
N LYS A 178 -6.20 12.44 10.46
CA LYS A 178 -7.56 12.85 10.87
C LYS A 178 -8.56 11.70 10.76
N VAL A 179 -8.54 10.96 9.65
CA VAL A 179 -9.39 9.79 9.45
C VAL A 179 -9.11 8.71 10.49
N ASN A 180 -7.83 8.45 10.81
CA ASN A 180 -7.47 7.47 11.85
C ASN A 180 -7.99 7.88 13.24
N ALA A 181 -7.91 9.17 13.59
CA ALA A 181 -8.47 9.67 14.85
C ALA A 181 -9.98 9.45 14.94
N LEU A 182 -10.72 9.75 13.85
CA LEU A 182 -12.17 9.52 13.76
C LEU A 182 -12.53 8.02 13.81
N VAL A 183 -11.71 7.14 13.22
CA VAL A 183 -11.89 5.69 13.34
C VAL A 183 -11.74 5.25 14.80
N ALA A 184 -10.72 5.74 15.50
CA ALA A 184 -10.48 5.41 16.91
C ALA A 184 -11.58 5.97 17.84
N GLU A 185 -12.09 7.16 17.57
CA GLU A 185 -13.25 7.74 18.27
C GLU A 185 -14.49 6.86 18.06
N ARG A 186 -14.83 6.53 16.81
CA ARG A 186 -15.97 5.65 16.48
C ARG A 186 -15.90 4.32 17.21
N VAL A 187 -14.74 3.66 17.21
CA VAL A 187 -14.58 2.35 17.87
C VAL A 187 -14.75 2.48 19.39
N ARG A 188 -14.24 3.55 20.01
CA ARG A 188 -14.42 3.79 21.46
C ARG A 188 -15.88 4.00 21.83
N VAL A 189 -16.60 4.84 21.08
CA VAL A 189 -18.03 5.11 21.32
C VAL A 189 -18.85 3.85 21.10
N LEU A 190 -18.61 3.10 20.03
CA LEU A 190 -19.32 1.84 19.78
C LEU A 190 -19.11 0.82 20.91
N ARG A 191 -17.88 0.68 21.41
CA ARG A 191 -17.59 -0.23 22.53
C ARG A 191 -18.30 0.19 23.81
N ARG A 192 -18.40 1.50 24.09
CA ARG A 192 -19.14 2.02 25.23
C ARG A 192 -20.63 1.68 25.13
N ALA A 193 -21.26 1.99 24.00
CA ALA A 193 -22.67 1.67 23.75
C ALA A 193 -22.96 0.17 23.87
N THR A 194 -22.07 -0.69 23.34
CA THR A 194 -22.20 -2.15 23.49
C THR A 194 -22.09 -2.61 24.94
N ASN A 195 -21.15 -2.07 25.71
CA ASN A 195 -21.01 -2.43 27.12
C ASN A 195 -22.24 -2.00 27.95
N GLN A 196 -22.77 -0.80 27.70
CA GLN A 196 -23.98 -0.30 28.35
C GLN A 196 -25.20 -1.18 28.06
N MET A 197 -25.39 -1.59 26.79
CA MET A 197 -26.46 -2.53 26.43
C MET A 197 -26.38 -3.87 27.18
N ILE A 198 -25.18 -4.36 27.46
CA ILE A 198 -24.98 -5.64 28.17
C ILE A 198 -25.23 -5.49 29.67
N LEU A 199 -24.81 -4.38 30.28
CA LEU A 199 -24.79 -4.19 31.73
C LEU A 199 -26.11 -3.69 32.31
N SER A 200 -26.88 -2.89 31.56
CA SER A 200 -27.83 -1.97 32.19
C SER A 200 -29.29 -2.42 32.17
N GLY A 201 -29.64 -3.48 31.44
CA GLY A 201 -31.06 -3.86 31.26
C GLY A 201 -31.87 -2.77 30.53
N ALA A 202 -33.00 -3.14 29.96
CA ALA A 202 -33.58 -2.45 28.79
C ALA A 202 -33.97 -0.96 28.94
N ASP A 203 -34.11 -0.37 30.14
CA ASP A 203 -34.82 0.91 30.28
C ASP A 203 -34.04 2.07 30.93
N ALA A 204 -32.99 1.82 31.73
CA ALA A 204 -32.33 2.89 32.51
C ALA A 204 -31.28 3.70 31.73
N GLU A 205 -30.78 3.20 30.59
CA GLU A 205 -29.70 3.84 29.81
C GLU A 205 -30.02 4.03 28.32
N MET A 206 -31.27 3.82 27.90
CA MET A 206 -31.68 3.91 26.48
C MET A 206 -31.28 5.24 25.84
N GLN A 207 -31.51 6.36 26.52
CA GLN A 207 -31.17 7.69 26.00
C GLN A 207 -29.66 7.88 25.77
N SER A 208 -28.82 7.40 26.69
CA SER A 208 -27.36 7.46 26.55
C SER A 208 -26.87 6.63 25.37
N ILE A 209 -27.50 5.48 25.11
CA ILE A 209 -27.15 4.62 23.97
C ILE A 209 -27.53 5.28 22.64
N LEU A 210 -28.70 5.94 22.59
CA LEU A 210 -29.14 6.71 21.42
C LEU A 210 -28.19 7.88 21.13
N ASP A 211 -27.77 8.62 22.16
CA ASP A 211 -26.79 9.71 22.03
C ASP A 211 -25.41 9.21 21.52
N ASP A 212 -24.98 8.03 21.95
CA ASP A 212 -23.77 7.37 21.44
C ASP A 212 -23.93 6.98 19.95
N PHE A 213 -25.11 6.54 19.51
CA PHE A 213 -25.39 6.26 18.09
C PHE A 213 -25.35 7.52 17.23
N ASP A 214 -25.89 8.64 17.70
CA ASP A 214 -25.79 9.94 17.03
C ASP A 214 -24.33 10.40 16.93
N THR A 215 -23.55 10.21 17.99
CA THR A 215 -22.11 10.48 18.00
C THR A 215 -21.35 9.62 16.96
N ILE A 216 -21.73 8.34 16.81
CA ILE A 216 -21.18 7.46 15.78
C ILE A 216 -21.53 7.96 14.38
N PHE A 217 -22.78 8.38 14.16
CA PHE A 217 -23.24 8.93 12.89
C PHE A 217 -22.46 10.18 12.51
N GLU A 218 -22.33 11.14 13.43
CA GLU A 218 -21.60 12.39 13.22
C GLU A 218 -20.11 12.15 12.95
N THR A 219 -19.50 11.22 13.68
CA THR A 219 -18.11 10.81 13.45
C THR A 219 -17.92 10.19 12.07
N ARG A 220 -18.88 9.37 11.62
CA ARG A 220 -18.87 8.78 10.27
C ARG A 220 -19.09 9.85 9.20
N ARG A 221 -19.99 10.82 9.41
CA ARG A 221 -20.22 11.95 8.50
C ARG A 221 -18.95 12.77 8.32
N ARG A 222 -18.29 13.17 9.41
CA ARG A 222 -16.99 13.87 9.37
C ARG A 222 -15.93 13.07 8.63
N MET A 223 -15.88 11.75 8.86
CA MET A 223 -14.95 10.87 8.15
C MET A 223 -15.23 10.82 6.65
N PHE A 224 -16.50 10.78 6.23
CA PHE A 224 -16.87 10.81 4.82
C PHE A 224 -16.47 12.11 4.14
N ILE A 225 -16.70 13.26 4.78
CA ILE A 225 -16.26 14.56 4.27
C ILE A 225 -14.75 14.55 4.02
N TRP A 226 -13.94 14.16 5.01
CA TRP A 226 -12.48 14.07 4.85
C TRP A 226 -12.04 13.15 3.70
N LYS A 227 -12.64 11.95 3.61
CA LYS A 227 -12.31 10.98 2.55
C LYS A 227 -12.71 11.48 1.16
N LEU A 228 -13.92 12.02 1.02
CA LEU A 228 -14.44 12.47 -0.27
C LEU A 228 -13.75 13.74 -0.74
N SER A 229 -13.51 14.72 0.15
CA SER A 229 -12.75 15.93 -0.17
C SER A 229 -11.32 15.61 -0.60
N THR A 230 -10.66 14.65 0.06
CA THR A 230 -9.31 14.22 -0.34
C THR A 230 -9.32 13.56 -1.71
N LYS A 231 -10.28 12.66 -1.97
CA LYS A 231 -10.45 12.04 -3.30
C LYS A 231 -10.71 13.10 -4.37
N PHE A 232 -11.57 14.08 -4.08
CA PHE A 232 -11.88 15.18 -4.99
C PHE A 232 -10.61 16.00 -5.33
N ILE A 233 -9.83 16.42 -4.33
CA ILE A 233 -8.61 17.20 -4.55
C ILE A 233 -7.57 16.39 -5.35
N ILE A 234 -7.37 15.10 -5.04
CA ILE A 234 -6.47 14.23 -5.81
C ILE A 234 -6.91 14.16 -7.28
N SER A 235 -8.20 13.90 -7.52
CA SER A 235 -8.75 13.86 -8.89
C SER A 235 -8.62 15.20 -9.60
N ALA A 236 -8.84 16.32 -8.90
CA ALA A 236 -8.68 17.65 -9.45
C ALA A 236 -7.21 17.92 -9.83
N LEU A 237 -6.26 17.59 -8.95
CA LEU A 237 -4.82 17.71 -9.23
C LEU A 237 -4.41 16.88 -10.46
N ASN A 238 -4.93 15.66 -10.60
CA ASN A 238 -4.68 14.83 -11.78
C ASN A 238 -5.24 15.46 -13.05
N ALA A 239 -6.47 15.98 -13.02
CA ALA A 239 -7.09 16.64 -14.15
C ALA A 239 -6.35 17.92 -14.54
N THR A 240 -6.02 18.78 -13.57
CA THR A 240 -5.21 19.99 -13.77
C THR A 240 -3.82 19.65 -14.30
N GLY A 241 -3.21 18.56 -13.82
CA GLY A 241 -1.95 18.05 -14.33
C GLY A 241 -2.02 17.68 -15.80
N THR A 242 -3.05 16.92 -16.20
CA THR A 242 -3.29 16.55 -17.60
C THR A 242 -3.49 17.77 -18.48
N VAL A 243 -4.33 18.72 -18.04
CA VAL A 243 -4.53 19.99 -18.77
C VAL A 243 -3.23 20.77 -18.86
N GLY A 244 -2.46 20.84 -17.78
CA GLY A 244 -1.16 21.52 -17.75
C GLY A 244 -0.18 20.91 -18.74
N VAL A 245 -0.07 19.58 -18.81
CA VAL A 245 0.79 18.88 -19.77
C VAL A 245 0.36 19.18 -21.21
N LEU A 246 -0.95 19.15 -21.52
CA LEU A 246 -1.44 19.44 -22.86
C LEU A 246 -1.26 20.92 -23.24
N MET A 247 -1.52 21.85 -22.33
CA MET A 247 -1.41 23.29 -22.59
C MET A 247 0.06 23.71 -22.73
N LEU A 248 0.91 23.37 -21.75
CA LEU A 248 2.34 23.71 -21.81
C LEU A 248 3.03 22.93 -22.93
N GLY A 249 2.76 21.63 -23.04
CA GLY A 249 3.31 20.77 -24.08
C GLY A 249 2.90 21.22 -25.47
N GLY A 250 1.61 21.46 -25.70
CA GLY A 250 1.09 21.97 -26.96
C GLY A 250 1.70 23.32 -27.33
N TRP A 251 1.81 24.25 -26.37
CA TRP A 251 2.51 25.52 -26.60
C TRP A 251 3.98 25.33 -26.97
N LEU A 252 4.68 24.39 -26.33
CA LEU A 252 6.07 24.07 -26.68
C LEU A 252 6.18 23.45 -28.09
N VAL A 253 5.22 22.60 -28.49
CA VAL A 253 5.16 22.03 -29.85
C VAL A 253 4.97 23.14 -30.89
N LEU A 254 4.04 24.07 -30.65
CA LEU A 254 3.81 25.20 -31.55
C LEU A 254 5.05 26.10 -31.74
N ASN A 255 5.95 26.13 -30.75
CA ASN A 255 7.21 26.86 -30.81
C ASN A 255 8.40 26.02 -31.30
N GLY A 256 8.18 24.78 -31.74
CA GLY A 256 9.24 23.88 -32.19
C GLY A 256 10.22 23.46 -31.09
N LYS A 257 9.82 23.53 -29.81
CA LYS A 257 10.68 23.21 -28.65
C LYS A 257 10.49 21.78 -28.13
N THR A 258 9.49 21.05 -28.61
CA THR A 258 9.23 19.65 -28.26
C THR A 258 8.36 19.02 -29.35
N ASP A 259 8.32 17.69 -29.36
CA ASP A 259 7.50 16.93 -30.31
C ASP A 259 6.14 16.55 -29.72
N VAL A 260 5.17 16.26 -30.61
CA VAL A 260 3.82 15.80 -30.24
C VAL A 260 3.88 14.51 -29.39
N GLY A 261 4.71 13.54 -29.78
CA GLY A 261 4.86 12.29 -29.05
C GLY A 261 5.44 12.48 -27.65
N THR A 262 6.24 13.53 -27.40
CA THR A 262 6.70 13.86 -26.05
C THR A 262 5.54 14.30 -25.16
N VAL A 263 4.62 15.13 -25.69
CA VAL A 263 3.42 15.56 -24.96
C VAL A 263 2.50 14.36 -24.69
N VAL A 264 2.26 13.52 -25.70
CA VAL A 264 1.43 12.31 -25.56
C VAL A 264 2.02 11.36 -24.52
N ALA A 265 3.32 11.09 -24.58
CA ALA A 265 3.98 10.21 -23.62
C ALA A 265 3.96 10.79 -22.20
N ALA A 266 4.08 12.11 -22.03
CA ALA A 266 3.93 12.76 -20.74
C ALA A 266 2.50 12.63 -20.19
N THR A 267 1.48 12.79 -21.03
CA THR A 267 0.07 12.60 -20.62
C THR A 267 -0.20 11.16 -20.19
N ILE A 268 0.26 10.17 -20.97
CA ILE A 268 0.12 8.74 -20.61
C ILE A 268 0.91 8.44 -19.33
N GLY A 269 2.12 8.98 -19.21
CA GLY A 269 2.98 8.83 -18.04
C GLY A 269 2.33 9.37 -16.77
N LEU A 270 1.66 10.53 -16.83
CA LEU A 270 0.92 11.11 -15.72
C LEU A 270 -0.21 10.18 -15.25
N GLY A 271 -0.89 9.49 -16.17
CA GLY A 271 -1.86 8.44 -15.84
C GLY A 271 -1.21 7.24 -15.12
N ARG A 272 -0.02 6.82 -15.56
CA ARG A 272 0.72 5.69 -14.96
C ARG A 272 1.19 5.94 -13.53
N ILE A 273 1.34 7.19 -13.13
CA ILE A 273 1.73 7.60 -11.78
C ILE A 273 0.61 7.34 -10.74
N GLN A 274 -0.65 7.35 -11.16
CA GLN A 274 -1.79 7.29 -10.23
C GLN A 274 -1.86 5.97 -9.44
N ALA A 275 -1.70 4.83 -10.13
CA ALA A 275 -1.81 3.52 -9.49
C ALA A 275 -0.69 3.26 -8.45
N PRO A 276 0.61 3.50 -8.74
CA PRO A 276 1.67 3.41 -7.74
C PRO A 276 1.46 4.33 -6.53
N THR A 277 0.96 5.55 -6.78
CA THR A 277 0.69 6.52 -5.70
C THR A 277 -0.42 6.00 -4.79
N ALA A 278 -1.54 5.55 -5.35
CA ALA A 278 -2.63 4.93 -4.60
C ALA A 278 -2.18 3.68 -3.83
N PHE A 279 -1.31 2.86 -4.42
CA PHE A 279 -0.73 1.71 -3.75
C PHE A 279 0.11 2.12 -2.55
N LEU A 280 1.04 3.07 -2.68
CA LEU A 280 1.91 3.49 -1.57
C LEU A 280 1.11 4.05 -0.40
N ILE A 281 0.02 4.75 -0.69
CA ILE A 281 -0.93 5.22 0.32
C ILE A 281 -1.59 4.05 1.05
N ALA A 282 -2.08 3.05 0.30
CA ALA A 282 -2.68 1.85 0.88
C ALA A 282 -1.65 1.05 1.69
N PHE A 283 -0.43 0.91 1.18
CA PHE A 283 0.67 0.24 1.83
C PHE A 283 1.03 0.91 3.16
N TYR A 284 1.12 2.25 3.20
CA TYR A 284 1.35 2.98 4.45
C TYR A 284 0.28 2.70 5.51
N ARG A 285 -0.99 2.61 5.08
CA ARG A 285 -2.10 2.22 5.98
C ARG A 285 -1.95 0.78 6.47
N GLN A 286 -1.55 -0.13 5.58
CA GLN A 286 -1.30 -1.53 5.92
C GLN A 286 -0.16 -1.68 6.93
N VAL A 287 0.98 -1.02 6.71
CA VAL A 287 2.11 -0.98 7.66
C VAL A 287 1.64 -0.56 9.06
N SER A 288 0.81 0.49 9.12
CA SER A 288 0.28 1.00 10.39
C SER A 288 -0.59 -0.04 11.11
N ALA A 289 -1.41 -0.80 10.38
CA ALA A 289 -2.26 -1.85 10.94
C ALA A 289 -1.44 -3.08 11.36
N THR A 290 -0.52 -3.55 10.51
CA THR A 290 0.34 -4.71 10.78
C THR A 290 1.26 -4.47 11.97
N ARG A 291 1.75 -3.24 12.16
CA ARG A 291 2.57 -2.87 13.32
C ARG A 291 1.87 -3.16 14.64
N VAL A 292 0.61 -2.75 14.77
CA VAL A 292 -0.17 -2.95 16.01
C VAL A 292 -0.32 -4.44 16.30
N LYS A 293 -0.57 -5.25 15.26
CA LYS A 293 -0.69 -6.71 15.38
C LYS A 293 0.64 -7.38 15.74
N PHE A 294 1.74 -6.94 15.15
CA PHE A 294 3.08 -7.44 15.51
C PHE A 294 3.43 -7.15 16.98
N GLU A 295 3.08 -5.97 17.49
CA GLU A 295 3.30 -5.60 18.91
C GLU A 295 2.48 -6.52 19.85
N LEU A 296 1.20 -6.78 19.52
CA LEU A 296 0.35 -7.72 20.28
C LEU A 296 0.89 -9.16 20.28
N LEU A 297 1.31 -9.67 19.12
CA LEU A 297 1.90 -11.01 19.01
C LEU A 297 3.23 -11.12 19.77
N ARG A 298 4.06 -10.08 19.70
CA ARG A 298 5.34 -10.04 20.44
C ARG A 298 5.10 -10.13 21.93
N GLU A 299 4.10 -9.42 22.46
CA GLU A 299 3.71 -9.48 23.87
C GLU A 299 3.29 -10.91 24.26
N VAL A 300 2.36 -11.52 23.52
CA VAL A 300 1.92 -12.92 23.76
C VAL A 300 3.07 -13.92 23.73
N LEU A 301 4.04 -13.76 22.82
CA LEU A 301 5.20 -14.65 22.70
C LEU A 301 6.26 -14.41 23.77
N GLN A 302 6.29 -13.21 24.37
CA GLN A 302 7.28 -12.82 25.38
C GLN A 302 6.82 -13.06 26.81
N THR A 303 5.52 -13.06 27.11
CA THR A 303 5.03 -13.30 28.48
C THR A 303 5.24 -14.76 28.88
N PRO A 304 6.13 -15.08 29.84
CA PRO A 304 6.24 -16.43 30.38
C PRO A 304 5.08 -16.64 31.36
N GLY A 305 4.10 -17.49 31.03
CA GLY A 305 3.16 -18.17 31.95
C GLY A 305 2.73 -17.51 33.28
N GLU A 306 2.68 -16.18 33.40
CA GLU A 306 2.42 -15.50 34.68
C GLU A 306 0.94 -15.22 34.91
N SER A 307 0.13 -15.15 33.85
CA SER A 307 -1.31 -14.92 33.95
C SER A 307 -2.09 -16.11 34.55
N ALA A 308 -1.45 -17.28 34.72
CA ALA A 308 -2.07 -18.46 35.34
C ALA A 308 -1.99 -18.47 36.88
N ARG A 309 -1.27 -17.53 37.53
CA ARG A 309 -1.04 -17.57 38.99
C ARG A 309 -1.95 -16.67 39.84
N HIS A 310 -2.78 -15.81 39.24
CA HIS A 310 -3.54 -14.81 40.01
C HIS A 310 -5.05 -15.09 40.18
N HIS A 311 -5.55 -16.27 39.84
CA HIS A 311 -6.92 -16.69 40.17
C HIS A 311 -6.91 -18.01 40.96
N GLY A 312 -6.27 -18.00 42.13
CA GLY A 312 -6.55 -18.97 43.19
C GLY A 312 -7.68 -18.44 44.07
N PRO A 313 -8.68 -19.26 44.46
CA PRO A 313 -9.78 -18.80 45.31
C PRO A 313 -9.23 -18.38 46.68
N ALA A 314 -9.57 -17.17 47.11
CA ALA A 314 -9.44 -16.78 48.51
C ALA A 314 -10.37 -17.68 49.33
N ALA A 315 -9.78 -18.50 50.20
CA ALA A 315 -10.45 -19.15 51.32
C ALA A 315 -10.64 -18.12 52.45
#